data_AF-A0A554IC56-F1
#
_entry.id   AF-A0A554IC56-F1
#
_cell.length_a   1.000
_cell.length_b   1.000
_cell.length_c   1.000
_cell.angle_alpha   90.00
_cell.angle_beta   90.00
_cell.angle_gamma   90.00
#
_symmetry.space_group_name_H-M   'P 1'
#
loop_
_entity.id
_entity.type
_entity.pdbx_description
1 polymer ?
#
loop_
_entity_poly.entity_id
_entity_poly.type
_entity_poly.pdbx_seq_one_letter_code
_entity_poly.pdbx_strand_id
1 'polypeptide(L)' 'MRKFLHKELAAGRWSELSLAEQMANIGSEVSRSHKWQGKDKNIFWGAVERALELFDLTLMDSRWKGRLREIA' A
#
# COMPACT_ATOMS: atom_id res chain seq x y z
N MET A 1 9.54 -5.46 -14.81
CA MET A 1 9.17 -6.22 -13.59
C MET A 1 9.06 -5.24 -12.43
N ARG A 2 7.89 -5.09 -11.82
CA ARG A 2 7.74 -4.25 -10.61
C ARG A 2 8.56 -4.90 -9.48
N LYS A 3 9.41 -4.12 -8.82
CA LYS A 3 10.26 -4.61 -7.72
C LYS A 3 9.56 -4.29 -6.39
N PHE A 4 8.97 -5.31 -5.77
CA PHE A 4 8.37 -5.19 -4.44
C PHE A 4 9.48 -5.22 -3.37
N LEU A 5 9.49 -4.22 -2.50
CA LEU A 5 10.30 -4.15 -1.29
C LEU A 5 9.86 -5.23 -0.29
N HIS A 6 8.56 -5.55 -0.24
CA HIS A 6 7.99 -6.51 0.70
C HIS A 6 7.49 -7.78 0.00
N LYS A 7 8.42 -8.70 -0.26
CA LYS A 7 8.21 -9.94 -1.04
C LYS A 7 7.09 -10.84 -0.51
N GLU A 8 6.98 -11.01 0.80
CA GLU A 8 5.95 -11.86 1.43
C GLU A 8 4.52 -11.34 1.20
N LEU A 9 4.35 -10.02 1.17
CA LEU A 9 3.04 -9.42 0.87
C LEU A 9 2.70 -9.59 -0.62
N ALA A 10 3.70 -9.43 -1.48
CA ALA A 10 3.58 -9.67 -2.92
C ALA A 10 3.38 -11.16 -3.27
N ALA A 11 3.74 -12.09 -2.37
CA ALA A 11 3.63 -13.54 -2.58
C ALA A 11 2.21 -14.10 -2.40
N GLY A 12 1.20 -13.25 -2.15
CA GLY A 12 -0.22 -13.64 -2.16
C GLY A 12 -0.98 -13.28 -0.89
N ARG A 13 -0.29 -13.11 0.26
CA ARG A 13 -0.95 -12.75 1.54
C ARG A 13 -1.76 -11.46 1.46
N TRP A 14 -1.34 -10.50 0.65
CA TRP A 14 -2.08 -9.26 0.47
C TRP A 14 -3.48 -9.49 -0.14
N SER A 15 -3.59 -10.44 -1.06
CA SER A 15 -4.88 -10.80 -1.70
C SER A 15 -5.80 -11.63 -0.81
N GLU A 16 -5.36 -12.06 0.37
CA GLU A 16 -6.23 -12.73 1.36
C GLU A 16 -7.07 -11.71 2.14
N LEU A 17 -6.57 -10.48 2.27
CA LEU A 17 -7.27 -9.39 2.95
C LEU A 17 -8.51 -8.95 2.15
N SER A 18 -9.55 -8.53 2.87
CA SER A 18 -10.68 -7.80 2.28
C SER A 18 -10.24 -6.43 1.75
N LEU A 19 -11.02 -5.84 0.83
CA LEU A 19 -10.73 -4.49 0.33
C LEU A 19 -10.64 -3.46 1.47
N ALA A 20 -11.50 -3.59 2.50
CA ALA A 20 -11.48 -2.69 3.65
C ALA A 20 -10.17 -2.80 4.44
N GLU A 21 -9.66 -4.02 4.66
CA GLU A 21 -8.38 -4.24 5.34
C GLU A 21 -7.19 -3.74 4.50
N GLN A 22 -7.22 -3.96 3.17
CA GLN A 22 -6.20 -3.41 2.26
C GLN A 22 -6.17 -1.88 2.35
N MET A 23 -7.33 -1.22 2.28
CA MET A 23 -7.46 0.22 2.40
C MET A 23 -7.07 0.74 3.79
N ALA A 24 -7.38 0.02 4.88
CA ALA A 24 -6.98 0.39 6.24
C ALA A 24 -5.46 0.37 6.42
N ASN A 25 -4.78 -0.62 5.84
CA ASN A 25 -3.33 -0.72 5.84
C ASN A 25 -2.70 0.40 4.99
N ILE A 26 -3.24 0.69 3.80
CA ILE A 26 -2.82 1.84 2.98
C ILE A 26 -2.97 3.14 3.75
N GLY A 27 -4.14 3.39 4.34
CA GLY A 27 -4.42 4.60 5.13
C GLY A 27 -3.49 4.75 6.33
N SER A 28 -3.07 3.65 6.95
CA SER A 28 -2.09 3.66 8.04
C SER A 28 -0.72 4.16 7.58
N GLU A 29 -0.26 3.75 6.39
CA GLU A 29 1.03 4.20 5.84
C GLU A 29 0.96 5.65 5.31
N VAL A 30 -0.17 6.08 4.77
CA VAL A 30 -0.43 7.49 4.44
C VAL A 30 -0.39 8.36 5.71
N SER A 31 -1.08 7.94 6.78
CA SER A 31 -1.05 8.62 8.08
C SER A 31 0.36 8.65 8.68
N ARG A 32 1.11 7.55 8.58
CA ARG A 32 2.51 7.46 9.02
C ARG A 32 3.40 8.43 8.24
N SER A 33 3.21 8.52 6.92
CA SER A 33 3.92 9.47 6.07
C SER A 33 3.66 10.91 6.53
N HIS A 34 2.39 11.29 6.71
CA HIS A 34 2.02 12.62 7.20
C HIS A 34 2.61 12.91 8.59
N LYS A 35 2.54 11.95 9.51
CA LYS A 35 3.07 12.09 10.89
C LYS A 35 4.56 12.44 10.94
N TRP A 36 5.35 11.88 10.02
CA TRP A 36 6.81 12.00 9.99
C TRP A 36 7.35 13.02 8.99
N GLN A 37 6.46 13.63 8.20
CA GLN A 37 6.82 14.72 7.29
C GLN A 37 7.53 15.85 8.03
N GLY A 38 8.71 16.24 7.54
CA GLY A 38 9.54 17.29 8.15
C GLY A 38 10.23 16.91 9.47
N LYS A 39 9.98 15.72 10.03
CA LYS A 39 10.59 15.24 11.28
C LYS A 39 11.73 14.28 11.02
N ASP A 40 11.47 13.23 10.24
CA ASP A 40 12.46 12.22 9.89
C ASP A 40 12.26 11.83 8.42
N LYS A 41 13.26 12.11 7.58
CA LYS A 41 13.19 11.84 6.15
C LYS A 41 13.18 10.35 5.82
N ASN A 42 13.87 9.52 6.60
CA ASN A 42 13.95 8.09 6.35
C ASN A 42 12.61 7.42 6.67
N ILE A 43 12.00 7.77 7.81
CA ILE A 43 10.68 7.24 8.18
C ILE A 43 9.60 7.76 7.22
N PHE A 44 9.66 9.04 6.84
CA PHE A 44 8.76 9.63 5.86
C PHE A 44 8.81 8.87 4.53
N TRP A 45 9.99 8.77 3.92
CA TRP A 45 10.12 8.13 2.61
C TRP A 45 9.82 6.63 2.67
N GLY A 46 10.22 5.94 3.73
CA GLY A 46 9.87 4.52 3.91
C GLY A 46 8.36 4.29 4.04
N ALA A 47 7.61 5.23 4.64
CA ALA A 47 6.15 5.16 4.69
C ALA A 47 5.50 5.46 3.33
N VAL A 48 6.03 6.44 2.59
CA VAL A 48 5.54 6.81 1.25
C VAL A 48 5.74 5.65 0.28
N GLU A 49 6.95 5.09 0.21
CA GLU A 49 7.27 3.95 -0.65
C GLU A 49 6.39 2.74 -0.32
N ARG A 50 6.16 2.48 0.97
CA ARG A 50 5.28 1.41 1.42
C ARG A 50 3.83 1.64 1.00
N ALA A 51 3.30 2.85 1.17
CA ALA A 51 1.93 3.17 0.76
C ALA A 51 1.73 2.93 -0.74
N LEU A 52 2.67 3.41 -1.57
CA LEU A 52 2.64 3.21 -3.03
C LEU A 52 2.69 1.73 -3.41
N GLU A 53 3.54 0.95 -2.73
CA GLU A 53 3.59 -0.50 -2.94
C GLU A 53 2.26 -1.18 -2.61
N LEU A 54 1.60 -0.78 -1.52
CA LEU A 54 0.30 -1.33 -1.14
C LEU A 54 -0.82 -0.95 -2.12
N PHE A 55 -0.80 0.27 -2.65
CA PHE A 55 -1.67 0.67 -3.76
C PHE A 55 -1.45 -0.23 -4.98
N ASP A 56 -0.20 -0.44 -5.37
CA ASP A 56 0.15 -1.31 -6.50
C ASP A 56 -0.34 -2.75 -6.31
N LEU A 57 -0.15 -3.32 -5.12
CA LEU A 57 -0.64 -4.67 -4.79
C LEU A 57 -2.17 -4.75 -4.83
N THR A 58 -2.86 -3.69 -4.41
CA THR A 58 -4.33 -3.61 -4.44
C THR A 58 -4.84 -3.46 -5.87
N LEU A 59 -4.18 -2.66 -6.71
CA LEU A 59 -4.50 -2.51 -8.13
C LEU A 59 -4.28 -3.80 -8.93
N MET A 60 -3.31 -4.61 -8.54
CA MET A 60 -3.01 -5.90 -9.17
C MET A 60 -3.98 -7.01 -8.79
N ASP A 61 -4.77 -6.81 -7.73
CA ASP A 61 -5.74 -7.78 -7.27
C ASP A 61 -6.94 -7.86 -8.23
N SER A 62 -7.07 -8.99 -8.93
CA SER A 62 -8.12 -9.17 -9.94
C SER A 62 -9.53 -9.10 -9.38
N ARG A 63 -9.72 -9.30 -8.06
CA ARG A 63 -11.03 -9.21 -7.39
C ARG A 63 -11.63 -7.81 -7.51
N TRP A 64 -10.81 -6.77 -7.70
CA TRP A 64 -11.23 -5.37 -7.71
C TRP A 64 -11.34 -4.74 -9.11
N LYS A 65 -11.14 -5.51 -10.19
CA LYS A 65 -11.32 -5.04 -11.58
C LYS A 65 -12.79 -4.65 -11.80
N GLY A 66 -13.11 -3.37 -11.59
CA GLY A 66 -14.47 -2.81 -11.62
C GLY A 66 -14.82 -1.89 -10.44
N ARG A 67 -14.00 -1.89 -9.38
CA ARG A 67 -14.10 -0.98 -8.23
C ARG A 67 -12.72 -0.42 -7.87
N LEU A 68 -12.19 0.43 -8.74
CA LEU A 68 -10.87 1.04 -8.57
C LEU A 68 -10.92 2.55 -8.37
N ARG A 69 -12.10 3.17 -8.34
CA ARG A 69 -12.24 4.64 -8.33
C ARG A 69 -11.62 5.30 -7.10
N GLU A 70 -11.62 4.60 -5.97
CA GLU A 70 -11.01 5.04 -4.72
C GLU A 70 -9.48 4.82 -4.68
N ILE A 71 -8.92 4.17 -5.71
CA ILE A 71 -7.54 3.69 -5.77
C ILE A 71 -6.79 4.32 -6.96
N ALA A 72 -7.45 4.54 -8.11
CA ALA A 72 -6.90 5.09 -9.36
C ALA A 72 -7.88 5.98 -10.13
#